data_AF-A0A2N6J443-F1
#
_entry.id   AF-A0A2N6J443-F1
#
_cell.length_a   1.000
_cell.length_b   1.000
_cell.length_c   1.000
_cell.angle_alpha   90.00
_cell.angle_beta   90.00
_cell.angle_gamma   90.00
#
_symmetry.space_group_name_H-M   'P 1'
#
loop_
_entity.id
_entity.type
_entity.pdbx_description
1 polymer ?
#
loop_
_entity_poly.entity_id
_entity_poly.type
_entity_poly.pdbx_seq_one_letter_code
_entity_poly.pdbx_strand_id
1 'polypeptide(L)'
;MKNKFLASSLPVCLAALTLLAAASSHAGEDKLANGDPARWYQNADTPKERLRNLNQETAAAYAEALADCKAQRGKQASACRKEAAAARKDDAARARRIYDDYKATGAKPAS
;
A
#
# COMPACT_ATOMS: atom_id res chain seq x y z
N MET A 1 31.07 46.60 -8.05
CA MET A 1 30.72 46.67 -9.49
C MET A 1 29.22 46.53 -9.66
N LYS A 2 28.67 47.25 -10.64
CA LYS A 2 27.25 47.37 -10.97
C LYS A 2 26.79 46.17 -11.82
N ASN A 3 25.54 45.72 -11.64
CA ASN A 3 24.53 45.38 -12.67
C ASN A 3 23.61 44.24 -12.16
N LYS A 4 22.34 44.51 -11.85
CA LYS A 4 21.17 44.80 -12.71
C LYS A 4 20.55 43.54 -13.31
N PHE A 5 19.35 43.25 -12.80
CA PHE A 5 18.21 42.51 -13.35
C PHE A 5 18.30 42.06 -14.82
N LEU A 6 17.84 40.85 -15.14
CA LEU A 6 16.53 40.59 -15.75
C LEU A 6 16.47 39.17 -16.32
N ALA A 7 15.33 38.52 -16.05
CA ALA A 7 14.61 37.59 -16.93
C ALA A 7 15.39 36.38 -17.50
N SER A 8 15.28 35.25 -16.80
CA SER A 8 15.39 33.95 -17.44
C SER A 8 14.09 33.70 -18.23
N SER A 9 14.16 33.97 -19.52
CA SER A 9 13.09 33.75 -20.50
C SER A 9 12.96 32.26 -20.86
N LEU A 10 11.92 31.60 -20.36
CA LEU A 10 11.13 30.63 -21.15
C LEU A 10 10.54 31.41 -22.34
N PRO A 11 10.41 30.89 -23.59
CA PRO A 11 10.01 29.51 -23.95
C PRO A 11 10.59 28.97 -25.31
N VAL A 12 10.05 27.83 -25.78
CA VAL A 12 10.07 27.28 -27.17
C VAL A 12 11.38 26.55 -27.54
N CYS A 13 11.46 25.23 -27.67
CA CYS A 13 10.79 24.38 -28.66
C CYS A 13 10.63 22.94 -28.13
N LEU A 14 9.45 22.58 -27.60
CA LEU A 14 9.03 21.17 -27.49
C LEU A 14 8.16 20.85 -28.69
N ALA A 15 8.78 20.43 -29.79
CA ALA A 15 8.04 19.90 -30.95
C ALA A 15 8.93 18.93 -31.73
N ALA A 16 9.02 17.69 -31.26
CA ALA A 16 9.28 16.52 -32.10
C ALA A 16 9.22 15.25 -31.24
N LEU A 17 8.03 14.72 -30.99
CA LEU A 17 7.84 13.29 -30.71
C LEU A 17 6.38 12.90 -30.99
N THR A 18 5.92 13.17 -32.21
CA THR A 18 4.66 12.65 -32.73
C THR A 18 5.00 11.53 -33.72
N LEU A 19 4.82 10.27 -33.31
CA LEU A 19 4.39 9.12 -34.13
C LEU A 19 4.69 7.80 -33.39
N LEU A 20 3.87 7.49 -32.37
CA LEU A 20 3.50 6.11 -32.04
C LEU A 20 2.16 6.08 -31.29
N ALA A 21 1.10 6.53 -31.97
CA ALA A 21 -0.27 6.11 -31.68
C ALA A 21 -0.49 4.79 -32.47
N ALA A 22 -1.20 3.76 -32.02
CA ALA A 22 -1.97 3.54 -30.83
C ALA A 22 -2.12 2.02 -30.68
N ALA A 23 -1.67 1.44 -29.57
CA ALA A 23 -2.31 0.27 -29.00
C ALA A 23 -3.12 0.77 -27.81
N SER A 24 -4.14 1.57 -28.09
CA SER A 24 -5.13 1.91 -27.09
C SER A 24 -5.89 0.62 -26.79
N SER A 25 -5.44 -0.10 -25.77
CA SER A 25 -6.30 -1.02 -25.03
C SER A 25 -7.43 -0.18 -24.46
N HIS A 26 -8.48 0.02 -25.26
CA HIS A 26 -9.79 0.43 -24.77
C HIS A 26 -10.31 -0.77 -23.99
N ALA A 27 -9.76 -0.98 -22.78
CA ALA A 27 -10.50 -1.69 -21.75
C ALA A 27 -11.71 -0.80 -21.50
N GLY A 28 -12.80 -1.14 -22.19
CA GLY A 28 -13.99 -0.32 -22.30
C GLY A 28 -14.37 0.22 -20.93
N GLU A 29 -14.44 1.55 -20.87
CA GLU A 29 -15.17 2.31 -19.86
C GLU A 29 -16.70 2.10 -20.01
N ASP A 30 -17.11 1.02 -20.67
CA ASP A 30 -18.48 0.59 -20.83
C ASP A 30 -18.79 -0.46 -19.76
N LYS A 31 -19.42 0.03 -18.69
CA LYS A 31 -20.04 -0.67 -17.54
C LYS A 31 -19.24 -0.71 -16.24
N LEU A 32 -19.09 0.46 -15.62
CA LEU A 32 -19.27 0.57 -14.15
C LEU A 32 -20.76 0.70 -13.76
N ALA A 33 -21.69 0.25 -14.60
CA ALA A 33 -23.13 0.26 -14.31
C ALA A 33 -23.54 -0.87 -13.33
N ASN A 34 -22.75 -1.93 -13.29
CA ASN A 34 -22.75 -2.96 -12.27
C ASN A 34 -21.39 -2.81 -11.59
N GLY A 35 -21.33 -2.56 -10.28
CA GLY A 35 -20.07 -2.34 -9.56
C GLY A 35 -19.05 -3.48 -9.75
N ASP A 36 -17.90 -3.35 -9.09
CA ASP A 36 -16.80 -4.31 -9.19
C ASP A 36 -17.31 -5.77 -9.10
N PRO A 37 -16.90 -6.66 -10.03
CA PRO A 37 -17.34 -8.05 -9.99
C PRO A 37 -17.07 -8.67 -8.61
N ALA A 38 -18.02 -9.44 -8.07
CA ALA A 38 -17.90 -10.03 -6.73
C ALA A 38 -16.60 -10.85 -6.50
N ARG A 39 -15.95 -11.31 -7.58
CA ARG A 39 -14.63 -11.97 -7.52
C ARG A 39 -13.50 -11.05 -7.02
N TRP A 40 -13.62 -9.73 -7.19
CA TRP A 40 -12.57 -8.75 -6.86
C TRP A 40 -12.53 -8.41 -5.38
N TYR A 41 -13.64 -8.56 -4.67
CA TYR A 41 -13.71 -8.28 -3.24
C TYR A 41 -14.45 -9.40 -2.52
N GLN A 42 -13.67 -10.29 -1.89
CA GLN A 42 -14.21 -11.25 -0.95
C GLN A 42 -13.89 -10.74 0.45
N ASN A 43 -14.92 -10.31 1.17
CA ASN A 43 -14.77 -10.03 2.58
C ASN A 43 -14.37 -11.31 3.30
N ALA A 44 -13.55 -11.19 4.35
CA ALA A 44 -13.46 -12.25 5.32
C ALA A 44 -14.82 -12.35 6.05
N ASP A 45 -15.64 -13.31 5.64
CA ASP A 45 -17.05 -13.40 6.05
C ASP A 45 -17.21 -13.92 7.48
N THR A 46 -16.17 -14.54 8.03
CA THR A 46 -16.13 -14.95 9.43
C THR A 46 -15.02 -14.25 10.23
N PRO A 47 -15.20 -14.04 11.55
CA PRO A 47 -14.15 -13.51 12.42
C PRO A 47 -12.85 -14.33 12.34
N LYS A 48 -12.96 -15.65 12.21
CA LYS A 48 -11.80 -16.56 12.10
C LYS A 48 -11.04 -16.35 10.80
N GLU A 49 -11.74 -16.19 9.69
CA GLU A 49 -11.12 -15.86 8.40
C GLU A 49 -10.46 -14.49 8.45
N ARG A 50 -11.10 -13.51 9.11
CA ARG A 50 -10.51 -12.18 9.26
C ARG A 50 -9.24 -12.22 10.09
N LEU A 51 -9.24 -12.97 11.20
CA LEU A 51 -8.03 -13.19 12.00
C LEU A 51 -6.92 -13.84 11.16
N ARG A 52 -7.26 -14.85 10.34
CA ARG A 52 -6.30 -15.49 9.44
C ARG A 52 -5.72 -14.47 8.44
N ASN A 53 -6.56 -13.67 7.79
CA ASN A 53 -6.12 -12.66 6.83
C ASN A 53 -5.24 -11.59 7.48
N LEU A 54 -5.65 -11.06 8.65
CA LEU A 54 -4.83 -10.09 9.40
C LEU A 54 -3.46 -10.65 9.79
N ASN A 55 -3.39 -11.94 10.14
CA ASN A 55 -2.11 -12.59 10.42
C ASN A 55 -1.25 -12.77 9.15
N GLN A 56 -1.87 -13.03 7.99
CA GLN A 56 -1.17 -13.08 6.70
C GLN A 56 -0.63 -11.70 6.32
N GLU A 57 -1.44 -10.65 6.46
CA GLU A 57 -1.04 -9.26 6.23
C GLU A 57 0.11 -8.85 7.17
N THR A 58 0.01 -9.19 8.46
CA THR A 58 1.07 -8.97 9.46
C THR A 58 2.38 -9.66 9.06
N ALA A 59 2.30 -10.89 8.52
CA ALA A 59 3.47 -11.63 8.07
C ALA A 59 4.08 -11.01 6.80
N ALA A 60 3.25 -10.56 5.86
CA ALA A 60 3.69 -9.88 4.64
C ALA A 60 4.38 -8.55 4.96
N ALA A 61 3.74 -7.71 5.80
CA ALA A 61 4.31 -6.43 6.24
C ALA A 61 5.65 -6.63 6.98
N TYR A 62 5.76 -7.67 7.81
CA TYR A 62 7.03 -8.01 8.45
C TYR A 62 8.10 -8.42 7.44
N ALA A 63 7.75 -9.23 6.43
CA ALA A 63 8.69 -9.64 5.38
C ALA A 63 9.18 -8.44 4.55
N GLU A 64 8.30 -7.50 4.25
CA GLU A 64 8.62 -6.23 3.60
C GLU A 64 9.57 -5.39 4.46
N ALA A 65 9.24 -5.18 5.74
CA ALA A 65 10.12 -4.46 6.67
C ALA A 65 11.50 -5.12 6.78
N LEU A 66 11.57 -6.45 6.79
CA LEU A 66 12.85 -7.17 6.77
C LEU A 66 13.63 -6.98 5.46
N ALA A 67 12.93 -6.84 4.33
CA ALA A 67 13.57 -6.53 3.06
C ALA A 67 14.21 -5.13 3.09
N ASP A 68 13.51 -4.14 3.64
CA ASP A 68 14.03 -2.78 3.82
C ASP A 68 15.25 -2.75 4.76
N CYS A 69 15.22 -3.55 5.83
CA CYS A 69 16.36 -3.66 6.73
C CYS A 69 17.65 -4.18 6.05
N LYS A 70 17.57 -4.80 4.86
CA LYS A 70 18.75 -5.27 4.12
C LYS A 70 19.58 -4.11 3.55
N ALA A 71 18.96 -2.95 3.30
CA ALA A 71 19.68 -1.76 2.83
C ALA A 71 20.57 -1.15 3.94
N GLN A 72 20.27 -1.46 5.20
CA GLN A 72 21.00 -0.95 6.37
C GLN A 72 22.20 -1.84 6.71
N ARG A 73 23.16 -1.29 7.48
CA ARG A 73 24.34 -2.04 7.96
C ARG A 73 24.54 -1.92 9.47
N GLY A 74 25.22 -2.90 10.05
CA GLY A 74 25.67 -2.88 11.46
C GLY A 74 24.53 -2.64 12.47
N LYS A 75 24.75 -1.70 13.39
CA LYS A 75 23.77 -1.38 14.45
C LYS A 75 22.42 -0.91 13.91
N GLN A 76 22.39 -0.18 12.80
CA GLN A 76 21.15 0.28 12.18
C GLN A 76 20.34 -0.89 11.62
N ALA A 77 20.99 -1.86 10.97
CA ALA A 77 20.33 -3.09 10.53
C ALA A 77 19.77 -3.91 11.69
N SER A 78 20.48 -3.96 12.83
CA SER A 78 19.99 -4.64 14.04
C SER A 78 18.79 -3.93 14.65
N ALA A 79 18.82 -2.59 14.75
CA ALA A 79 17.71 -1.79 15.25
C ALA A 79 16.47 -1.96 14.35
N CYS A 80 16.62 -1.83 13.04
CA CYS A 80 15.54 -2.02 12.06
C CYS A 80 14.86 -3.39 12.23
N ARG A 81 15.62 -4.48 12.36
CA ARG A 81 15.03 -5.82 12.56
C ARG A 81 14.28 -5.94 13.88
N LYS A 82 14.76 -5.30 14.95
CA LYS A 82 14.08 -5.27 16.25
C LYS A 82 12.76 -4.50 16.16
N GLU A 83 12.77 -3.35 15.49
CA GLU A 83 11.57 -2.55 15.24
C GLU A 83 10.56 -3.33 14.39
N ALA A 84 10.99 -3.96 13.30
CA ALA A 84 10.14 -4.82 12.47
C ALA A 84 9.52 -5.98 13.28
N ALA A 85 10.31 -6.61 14.16
CA ALA A 85 9.81 -7.69 15.02
C ALA A 85 8.81 -7.19 16.08
N ALA A 86 9.03 -6.00 16.64
CA ALA A 86 8.12 -5.35 17.57
C ALA A 86 6.80 -4.99 16.86
N ALA A 87 6.86 -4.37 15.69
CA ALA A 87 5.69 -4.03 14.87
C ALA A 87 4.86 -5.29 14.56
N ARG A 88 5.50 -6.38 14.12
CA ARG A 88 4.83 -7.66 13.88
C ARG A 88 4.09 -8.18 15.12
N LYS A 89 4.72 -8.08 16.30
CA LYS A 89 4.10 -8.52 17.55
C LYS A 89 2.87 -7.67 17.87
N ASP A 90 2.96 -6.37 17.70
CA ASP A 90 1.87 -5.43 17.98
C ASP A 90 0.71 -5.59 16.98
N ASP A 91 1.01 -5.84 15.71
CA ASP A 91 0.04 -6.16 14.67
C ASP A 91 -0.71 -7.46 14.96
N ALA A 92 0.01 -8.52 15.35
CA ALA A 92 -0.60 -9.79 15.73
C ALA A 92 -1.49 -9.64 16.99
N ALA A 93 -1.05 -8.84 17.96
CA ALA A 93 -1.85 -8.53 19.14
C ALA A 93 -3.11 -7.73 18.78
N ARG A 94 -3.02 -6.77 17.83
CA ARG A 94 -4.18 -6.04 17.31
C ARG A 94 -5.15 -6.98 16.60
N ALA A 95 -4.64 -7.86 15.75
CA ALA A 95 -5.46 -8.85 15.05
C ALA A 95 -6.25 -9.73 16.03
N ARG A 96 -5.61 -10.12 17.14
CA ARG A 96 -6.28 -10.86 18.20
C ARG A 96 -7.37 -10.05 18.91
N ARG A 97 -7.11 -8.79 19.27
CA ARG A 97 -8.12 -7.91 19.87
C ARG A 97 -9.34 -7.75 18.96
N ILE A 98 -9.12 -7.50 17.66
CA ILE A 98 -10.19 -7.40 16.67
C ILE A 98 -11.05 -8.67 16.68
N TYR A 99 -10.42 -9.87 16.68
CA TYR A 99 -11.15 -11.13 16.74
C TYR A 99 -11.96 -11.32 18.03
N ASP A 100 -11.38 -10.97 19.18
CA ASP A 100 -12.06 -11.09 20.46
C ASP A 100 -13.23 -10.09 20.57
N ASP A 101 -13.08 -8.87 20.04
CA ASP A 101 -14.14 -7.84 19.98
C ASP A 101 -15.31 -8.29 19.08
N TYR A 102 -15.00 -8.89 17.92
CA TYR A 102 -15.99 -9.52 17.03
C TYR A 102 -16.83 -10.57 17.76
N LYS A 103 -16.15 -11.43 18.54
CA LYS A 103 -16.80 -12.49 19.30
C LYS A 103 -17.68 -11.95 20.42
N ALA A 104 -17.23 -10.88 21.08
CA ALA A 104 -17.95 -10.28 22.20
C ALA A 104 -19.20 -9.50 21.75
N THR A 105 -19.13 -8.82 20.61
CA THR A 105 -20.19 -7.91 20.14
C THR A 105 -21.14 -8.54 19.14
N GLY A 106 -20.78 -9.69 18.53
CA GLY A 106 -21.52 -10.28 17.42
C GLY A 106 -21.55 -9.39 16.17
N ALA A 107 -20.82 -8.27 16.16
CA ALA A 107 -20.86 -7.25 15.13
C ALA A 107 -19.57 -7.24 14.30
N LYS A 108 -19.69 -6.86 13.02
CA LYS A 108 -18.53 -6.40 12.24
C LYS A 108 -17.97 -5.13 12.94
N PRO A 109 -16.68 -5.07 13.32
CA PRO A 109 -16.03 -3.88 13.80
C PRO A 109 -16.08 -2.86 12.68
N ALA A 110 -16.24 -1.61 13.10
CA ALA A 110 -16.26 -0.46 12.21
C ALA A 110 -15.00 -0.48 11.33
N SER A 111 -15.24 -0.41 10.02
CA SER A 111 -14.22 -0.24 8.99
C SER A 111 -13.53 1.11 9.10
#